data_AF-A0AAP0D2H6-F1
#
_entry.id   AF-A0AAP0D2H6-F1
#
_cell.length_a   1.000
_cell.length_b   1.000
_cell.length_c   1.000
_cell.angle_alpha   90.00
_cell.angle_beta   90.00
_cell.angle_gamma   90.00
#
_symmetry.space_group_name_H-M   'P 1'
#
loop_
_entity.id
_entity.type
_entity.pdbx_description
1 polymer ?
#
loop_
_entity_poly.entity_id
_entity_poly.type
_entity_poly.pdbx_seq_one_letter_code
_entity_poly.pdbx_strand_id
1 'polypeptide(L)'
;MVNFSIAIVFIASFSLLLALTYSFSTDNPTDRRILVLLDDLALKSSHSIFFSSLKARFGGYLDVAAILDFVDSGKDLIVAANATVSNLIRNIAAECGVDFDEDPSTVVIDHGSYAISGTGGYHTLIDADDFIQSDVLLDRFISF
;
A
#
# COMPACT_ATOMS: atom_id res chain seq x y z
N MET A 1 15.17 -44.96 -31.70
CA MET A 1 15.08 -43.48 -31.74
C MET A 1 13.94 -42.90 -30.89
N VAL A 2 12.79 -43.57 -30.73
CA VAL A 2 11.62 -43.01 -30.01
C VAL A 2 11.82 -42.88 -28.48
N ASN A 3 12.44 -43.87 -27.83
CA ASN A 3 12.65 -43.86 -26.37
C ASN A 3 13.57 -42.73 -25.88
N PHE A 4 14.55 -42.33 -26.69
CA PHE A 4 15.47 -41.24 -26.36
C PHE A 4 14.78 -39.87 -26.35
N SER A 5 13.78 -39.70 -27.23
CA SER A 5 13.01 -38.46 -27.34
C SER A 5 12.03 -38.29 -26.17
N ILE A 6 11.42 -39.38 -25.70
CA ILE A 6 10.51 -39.37 -24.54
C ILE A 6 11.25 -38.99 -23.25
N ALA A 7 12.47 -39.50 -23.06
CA ALA A 7 13.28 -39.19 -21.89
C ALA A 7 13.62 -37.69 -21.79
N ILE A 8 13.91 -37.04 -22.93
CA ILE A 8 14.23 -35.60 -22.98
C ILE A 8 13.01 -34.75 -22.61
N VAL A 9 11.82 -35.11 -23.11
CA VAL A 9 10.58 -34.40 -22.79
C VAL A 9 10.26 -34.50 -21.29
N PHE A 10 10.46 -35.67 -20.68
CA PHE A 10 10.27 -35.85 -19.24
C PHE A 10 11.24 -35.03 -18.41
N ILE A 11 12.52 -34.99 -18.78
CA ILE A 11 13.54 -34.18 -18.08
C ILE A 11 13.23 -32.68 -18.21
N ALA A 12 12.85 -32.22 -19.41
CA ALA A 12 12.48 -30.82 -19.64
C ALA A 12 11.22 -30.44 -18.83
N SER A 13 10.23 -31.31 -18.79
CA SER A 13 9.00 -31.12 -17.99
C SER A 13 9.28 -31.08 -16.49
N PHE A 14 10.14 -31.96 -15.99
CA PHE A 14 10.49 -31.99 -14.57
C PHE A 14 11.31 -30.76 -14.15
N SER A 15 12.27 -30.33 -14.98
CA SER A 15 13.02 -29.09 -14.76
C SER A 15 12.12 -27.85 -14.80
N LEU A 16 11.13 -27.81 -15.71
CA LEU A 16 10.14 -26.73 -15.78
C LEU A 16 9.26 -26.71 -14.52
N LEU A 17 8.82 -27.89 -14.05
CA LEU A 17 8.02 -28.03 -12.83
C LEU A 17 8.81 -27.56 -11.59
N LEU A 18 10.09 -27.94 -11.48
CA LEU A 18 10.96 -27.43 -10.41
C LEU A 18 11.10 -25.90 -10.47
N ALA A 19 11.30 -25.32 -11.65
CA ALA A 19 11.40 -23.86 -11.81
C ALA A 19 10.11 -23.13 -11.38
N LEU A 20 8.94 -23.70 -11.69
CA LEU A 20 7.64 -23.18 -11.25
C LEU A 20 7.49 -23.23 -9.72
N THR A 21 7.98 -24.30 -9.07
CA THR A 21 7.92 -24.40 -7.59
C THR A 21 8.84 -23.41 -6.88
N TYR A 22 9.98 -23.03 -7.48
CA TYR A 22 10.82 -21.96 -6.94
C TYR A 22 10.17 -20.56 -7.01
N SER A 23 9.25 -20.35 -7.95
CA SER A 23 8.51 -19.08 -8.09
C SER A 23 7.44 -18.87 -7.02
N PHE A 24 7.04 -19.94 -6.32
CA PHE A 24 6.04 -19.94 -5.24
C PHE A 24 6.64 -20.52 -3.97
N SER A 25 7.72 -19.92 -3.46
CA SER A 25 8.29 -20.28 -2.15
C SER A 25 7.80 -19.33 -1.06
N THR A 26 7.26 -19.88 0.03
CA THR A 26 6.88 -19.11 1.23
C THR A 26 8.10 -18.54 1.96
N ASP A 27 9.27 -19.19 1.79
CA ASP A 27 10.54 -18.80 2.41
C ASP A 27 11.32 -17.78 1.56
N ASN A 28 10.89 -17.56 0.32
CA ASN A 28 11.38 -16.49 -0.54
C ASN A 28 10.17 -15.76 -1.14
N PRO A 29 9.43 -14.99 -0.31
CA PRO A 29 8.27 -14.26 -0.80
C PRO A 29 8.72 -13.41 -1.98
N THR A 30 8.00 -13.50 -3.11
CA THR A 30 8.17 -12.58 -4.24
C THR A 30 8.35 -11.17 -3.71
N ASP A 31 9.20 -10.34 -4.34
CA ASP A 31 9.62 -8.99 -3.89
C ASP A 31 8.49 -7.95 -3.67
N ARG A 32 7.24 -8.41 -3.53
CA ARG A 32 6.06 -7.73 -2.98
C ARG A 32 6.36 -7.20 -1.58
N ARG A 33 6.90 -6.00 -1.55
CA ARG A 33 7.09 -5.22 -0.34
C ARG A 33 6.01 -4.16 -0.29
N ILE A 34 5.44 -3.97 0.88
CA ILE A 34 4.48 -2.90 1.12
C ILE A 34 5.26 -1.69 1.66
N LEU A 35 5.09 -0.53 1.03
CA LEU A 35 5.51 0.75 1.56
C LEU A 35 4.32 1.44 2.23
N VAL A 36 4.47 1.82 3.49
CA VAL A 36 3.46 2.60 4.22
C VAL A 36 3.99 4.02 4.42
N LEU A 37 3.28 5.01 3.90
CA LEU A 37 3.55 6.42 4.11
C LEU A 37 2.53 7.00 5.07
N LEU A 38 3.00 7.55 6.19
CA LEU A 38 2.17 8.22 7.19
C LEU A 38 2.53 9.70 7.19
N ASP A 39 1.55 10.54 6.88
CA ASP A 39 1.70 11.99 6.87
C ASP A 39 1.46 12.58 8.27
N ASP A 40 2.26 12.11 9.23
CA ASP A 40 2.23 12.61 10.59
C ASP A 40 3.59 13.24 10.94
N LEU A 41 3.56 14.53 11.29
CA LEU A 41 4.72 15.30 11.67
C LEU A 41 5.44 14.69 12.90
N ALA A 42 4.69 14.07 13.81
CA ALA A 42 5.23 13.38 14.99
C ALA A 42 5.97 12.09 14.61
N LEU A 43 5.50 11.37 13.59
CA LEU A 43 6.17 10.15 13.10
C LEU A 43 7.40 10.47 12.23
N LYS A 44 7.36 11.60 11.51
CA LYS A 44 8.51 12.13 10.77
C LYS A 44 9.71 12.42 11.69
N SER A 45 9.44 12.84 12.92
CA SER A 45 10.45 13.16 13.94
C SER A 45 10.93 11.95 14.75
N SER A 46 10.05 10.98 15.06
CA SER A 46 10.33 9.90 16.03
C SER A 46 10.75 8.58 15.37
N HIS A 47 10.27 8.27 14.16
CA HIS A 47 10.54 7.00 13.48
C HIS A 47 11.57 7.13 12.34
N SER A 48 12.61 7.95 12.58
CA SER A 48 13.80 8.17 11.75
C SER A 48 14.43 6.90 11.16
N ILE A 49 14.23 5.74 11.79
CA ILE A 49 14.74 4.44 11.33
C ILE A 49 14.04 3.98 10.04
N PHE A 50 12.72 4.22 9.89
CA PHE A 50 11.98 3.82 8.70
C PHE A 50 12.35 4.69 7.49
N PHE A 51 12.40 6.01 7.69
CA PHE A 51 12.82 6.95 6.66
C PHE A 51 14.30 6.81 6.26
N SER A 52 15.18 6.44 7.19
CA SER A 52 16.60 6.19 6.85
C SER A 52 16.78 4.88 6.07
N SER A 53 16.04 3.81 6.43
CA SER A 53 15.98 2.59 5.63
C SER A 53 15.42 2.87 4.22
N LEU A 54 14.39 3.71 4.12
CA LEU A 54 13.82 4.14 2.84
C LEU A 54 14.84 4.93 2.00
N LYS A 55 15.50 5.94 2.57
CA LYS A 55 16.56 6.70 1.88
C LYS A 55 17.70 5.81 1.40
N ALA A 56 18.14 4.85 2.22
CA ALA A 56 19.17 3.90 1.81
C ALA A 56 18.72 3.00 0.64
N ARG A 57 17.42 2.68 0.59
CA ARG A 57 16.82 1.85 -0.46
C ARG A 57 16.58 2.57 -1.78
N PHE A 58 16.23 3.85 -1.71
CA PHE A 58 15.97 4.72 -2.87
C PHE A 58 17.17 5.58 -3.28
N GLY A 59 18.38 5.31 -2.74
CA GLY A 59 19.59 6.00 -3.17
C GLY A 59 19.72 7.45 -2.70
N GLY A 60 18.97 7.85 -1.68
CA GLY A 60 19.20 9.10 -0.94
C GLY A 60 18.04 10.10 -0.94
N TYR A 61 17.19 10.11 -1.97
CA TYR A 61 16.02 11.00 -2.01
C TYR A 61 14.74 10.22 -2.26
N LEU A 62 13.71 10.54 -1.48
CA LEU A 62 12.37 10.03 -1.66
C LEU A 62 11.55 11.17 -2.27
N ASP A 63 11.40 11.13 -3.59
CA ASP A 63 10.49 12.01 -4.33
C ASP A 63 9.33 11.20 -4.93
N VAL A 64 8.44 11.92 -5.61
CA VAL A 64 7.27 11.33 -6.29
C VAL A 64 7.71 10.26 -7.29
N ALA A 65 8.71 10.55 -8.12
CA ALA A 65 9.17 9.64 -9.17
C ALA A 65 9.69 8.31 -8.59
N ALA A 66 10.50 8.35 -7.54
CA ALA A 66 11.01 7.15 -6.88
C ALA A 66 9.88 6.28 -6.28
N ILE A 67 8.81 6.90 -5.79
CA ILE A 67 7.65 6.19 -5.25
C ILE A 67 6.80 5.60 -6.37
N LEU A 68 6.61 6.31 -7.48
CA LEU A 68 5.92 5.79 -8.65
C LEU A 68 6.69 4.62 -9.27
N ASP A 69 8.01 4.72 -9.43
CA ASP A 69 8.86 3.61 -9.88
C ASP A 69 8.75 2.39 -8.96
N PHE A 70 8.61 2.60 -7.64
CA PHE A 70 8.37 1.52 -6.69
C PHE A 70 7.04 0.83 -6.96
N VAL A 71 5.95 1.58 -7.14
CA VAL A 71 4.62 1.04 -7.44
C VAL A 71 4.61 0.34 -8.80
N ASP A 72 5.18 0.96 -9.84
CA ASP A 72 5.30 0.42 -11.19
C ASP A 72 6.15 -0.86 -11.24
N SER A 73 7.06 -1.06 -10.28
CA SER A 73 7.77 -2.33 -10.10
C SER A 73 6.91 -3.48 -9.55
N GLY A 74 5.60 -3.25 -9.37
CA GLY A 74 4.62 -4.23 -8.89
C GLY A 74 4.56 -4.35 -7.37
N LYS A 75 4.91 -3.28 -6.65
CA LYS A 75 4.91 -3.24 -5.17
C LYS A 75 3.77 -2.39 -4.64
N ASP A 76 3.33 -2.72 -3.43
CA ASP A 76 2.14 -2.11 -2.85
C ASP A 76 2.48 -0.85 -2.05
N LEU A 77 1.65 0.18 -2.18
CA LEU A 77 1.76 1.44 -1.46
C LEU A 77 0.49 1.69 -0.66
N ILE A 78 0.62 1.92 0.65
CA ILE A 78 -0.46 2.38 1.53
C ILE A 78 -0.09 3.78 2.00
N VAL A 79 -1.01 4.73 1.85
CA VAL A 79 -0.82 6.11 2.28
C VAL A 79 -1.93 6.46 3.27
N ALA A 80 -1.55 6.99 4.43
CA ALA A 80 -2.47 7.60 5.36
C ALA A 80 -2.09 9.06 5.58
N ALA A 81 -3.08 9.94 5.51
CA ALA A 81 -2.90 11.37 5.69
C ALA A 81 -3.99 11.94 6.60
N ASN A 82 -3.74 13.11 7.17
CA ASN A 82 -4.66 13.86 8.03
C ASN A 82 -4.99 15.23 7.41
N ALA A 83 -5.69 16.12 8.12
CA ALA A 83 -6.05 17.44 7.60
C ALA A 83 -4.83 18.26 7.09
N THR A 84 -3.63 18.02 7.62
CA THR A 84 -2.39 18.71 7.24
C THR A 84 -1.55 17.94 6.21
N VAL A 85 -2.19 17.42 5.14
CA VAL A 85 -1.50 16.64 4.09
C VAL A 85 -0.38 17.46 3.43
N SER A 86 0.80 16.84 3.31
CA SER A 86 1.99 17.35 2.65
C SER A 86 1.89 17.30 1.12
N ASN A 87 2.59 18.22 0.46
CA ASN A 87 2.64 18.28 -1.01
C ASN A 87 3.18 16.99 -1.65
N LEU A 88 4.08 16.27 -0.97
CA LEU A 88 4.57 14.99 -1.48
C LEU A 88 3.42 13.98 -1.60
N ILE A 89 2.62 13.81 -0.55
CA ILE A 89 1.49 12.89 -0.54
C ILE A 89 0.40 13.34 -1.52
N ARG A 90 0.11 14.65 -1.59
CA ARG A 90 -0.85 15.19 -2.57
C ARG A 90 -0.44 14.86 -4.00
N ASN A 91 0.81 15.09 -4.35
CA ASN A 91 1.31 14.83 -5.69
C ASN A 91 1.27 13.33 -6.03
N ILE A 92 1.67 12.44 -5.09
CA ILE A 92 1.59 10.99 -5.31
C ILE A 92 0.13 10.55 -5.50
N ALA A 93 -0.78 11.06 -4.67
CA ALA A 93 -2.20 10.72 -4.74
C ALA A 93 -2.82 11.18 -6.07
N ALA A 94 -2.49 12.38 -6.54
CA ALA A 94 -2.96 12.92 -7.80
C ALA A 94 -2.50 12.07 -9.01
N GLU A 95 -1.27 11.55 -8.99
CA GLU A 95 -0.77 10.61 -10.01
C GLU A 95 -1.53 9.27 -9.99
N CYS A 96 -2.12 8.90 -8.84
CA CYS A 96 -3.03 7.76 -8.70
C CYS A 96 -4.51 8.12 -8.95
N GLY A 97 -4.84 9.36 -9.31
CA GLY A 97 -6.21 9.84 -9.57
C GLY A 97 -7.03 10.17 -8.32
N VAL A 98 -6.37 10.46 -7.19
CA VAL A 98 -7.01 10.87 -5.93
C VAL A 98 -6.53 12.26 -5.53
N ASP A 99 -7.46 13.19 -5.35
CA ASP A 99 -7.16 14.57 -4.97
C ASP A 99 -7.51 14.84 -3.50
N PHE A 100 -6.53 15.34 -2.74
CA PHE A 100 -6.74 15.84 -1.37
C PHE A 100 -6.97 17.35 -1.37
N ASP A 101 -7.83 17.86 -0.48
CA ASP A 101 -8.13 19.30 -0.34
C ASP A 101 -6.92 20.10 0.15
N GLU A 102 -6.51 21.16 -0.55
CA GLU A 102 -5.29 21.93 -0.28
C GLU A 102 -5.31 22.72 1.03
N ASP A 103 -6.49 23.08 1.54
CA ASP A 103 -6.62 23.90 2.75
C ASP A 103 -6.43 23.02 4.00
N PRO A 104 -5.42 23.30 4.85
CA PRO A 104 -5.18 22.50 6.05
C PRO A 104 -6.27 22.64 7.12
N SER A 105 -7.20 23.57 6.95
CA SER A 105 -8.39 23.71 7.79
C SER A 105 -9.57 22.86 7.32
N THR A 106 -9.49 22.26 6.13
CA THR A 106 -10.53 21.36 5.62
C THR A 106 -10.51 20.04 6.39
N VAL A 107 -11.70 19.64 6.82
CA VAL A 107 -11.95 18.37 7.51
C VAL A 107 -13.25 17.76 6.97
N VAL A 108 -13.38 16.45 7.06
CA VAL A 108 -14.64 15.77 6.75
C VAL A 108 -15.60 15.98 7.92
N ILE A 109 -16.82 16.41 7.62
CA ILE A 109 -17.86 16.71 8.61
C ILE A 109 -19.13 15.98 8.19
N ASP A 110 -19.74 15.26 9.15
CA ASP A 110 -21.06 14.64 8.98
C ASP A 110 -21.98 15.03 10.14
N HIS A 111 -23.12 15.64 9.86
CA HIS A 111 -24.09 16.05 10.88
C HIS A 111 -25.16 14.99 11.18
N GLY A 112 -25.26 13.93 10.37
CA GLY A 112 -26.23 12.85 10.53
C GLY A 112 -25.62 11.62 11.20
N SER A 113 -24.43 11.21 10.74
CA SER A 113 -23.73 10.00 11.22
C SER A 113 -22.35 10.37 11.75
N TYR A 114 -22.29 10.74 13.03
CA TYR A 114 -21.05 11.06 13.72
C TYR A 114 -21.01 10.45 15.11
N ALA A 115 -19.80 10.17 15.59
CA ALA A 115 -19.60 9.70 16.93
C ALA A 115 -19.83 10.84 17.95
N ILE A 116 -20.81 10.65 18.84
CA ILE A 116 -21.19 11.59 19.90
C ILE A 116 -20.06 11.74 20.94
N SER A 117 -19.14 10.77 21.02
CA SER A 117 -17.98 10.81 21.91
C SER A 117 -16.73 11.39 21.24
N GLY A 118 -16.04 12.31 21.92
CA GLY A 118 -14.65 12.66 21.62
C GLY A 118 -14.43 13.87 20.71
N THR A 119 -15.48 14.45 20.12
CA THR A 119 -15.39 15.72 19.41
C THR A 119 -16.27 16.74 20.12
N GLY A 120 -15.73 17.90 20.50
CA GLY A 120 -16.44 18.94 21.27
C GLY A 120 -17.57 19.65 20.51
N GLY A 121 -18.41 18.91 19.78
CA GLY A 121 -19.48 19.41 18.92
C GLY A 121 -19.06 19.66 17.47
N TYR A 122 -17.85 19.26 17.05
CA TYR A 122 -17.32 19.57 15.71
C TYR A 122 -17.65 18.52 14.64
N HIS A 123 -18.29 17.40 14.99
CA HIS A 123 -18.83 16.42 14.04
C HIS A 123 -17.80 15.89 13.01
N THR A 124 -16.53 15.81 13.40
CA THR A 124 -15.42 15.38 12.54
C THR A 124 -15.05 13.90 12.70
N LEU A 125 -15.56 13.24 13.74
CA LEU A 125 -15.40 11.80 13.92
C LEU A 125 -16.59 11.11 13.27
N ILE A 126 -16.37 10.62 12.07
CA ILE A 126 -17.41 10.08 11.19
C ILE A 126 -17.67 8.62 11.55
N ASP A 127 -18.94 8.27 11.67
CA ASP A 127 -19.39 6.88 11.76
C ASP A 127 -20.01 6.50 10.42
N ALA A 128 -19.53 5.43 9.80
CA ALA A 128 -19.92 5.04 8.45
C ALA A 128 -20.32 3.56 8.45
N ASP A 129 -21.40 3.25 7.74
CA ASP A 129 -21.92 1.89 7.53
C ASP A 129 -22.00 1.51 6.03
N ASP A 130 -21.80 2.49 5.13
CA ASP A 130 -21.77 2.28 3.68
C ASP A 130 -20.34 1.98 3.20
N PHE A 131 -20.07 0.70 2.97
CA PHE A 131 -18.78 0.20 2.50
C PHE A 131 -18.93 -0.51 1.15
N ILE A 132 -17.86 -0.49 0.35
CA ILE A 132 -17.79 -1.27 -0.89
C ILE A 132 -17.96 -2.75 -0.56
N GLN A 133 -19.07 -3.35 -1.01
CA GLN A 133 -19.37 -4.75 -0.79
C GLN A 133 -18.45 -5.64 -1.64
N SER A 134 -17.32 -6.04 -1.04
CA SER A 134 -16.32 -6.89 -1.68
C SER A 134 -15.71 -7.83 -0.65
N ASP A 135 -16.06 -9.11 -0.75
CA ASP A 135 -15.52 -10.14 0.13
C ASP A 135 -14.00 -10.16 0.05
N VAL A 136 -13.41 -10.03 -1.14
CA VAL A 136 -11.94 -10.04 -1.32
C VAL A 136 -11.23 -8.94 -0.52
N LEU A 137 -11.86 -7.76 -0.38
CA LEU A 137 -11.27 -6.62 0.33
C LEU A 137 -11.66 -6.59 1.81
N LEU A 138 -12.86 -7.04 2.18
CA LEU A 138 -13.44 -6.82 3.49
C LEU A 138 -13.62 -8.09 4.36
N ASP A 139 -13.44 -9.30 3.82
CA ASP A 139 -13.75 -10.60 4.49
C ASP A 139 -13.22 -10.70 5.92
N ARG A 140 -12.08 -10.06 6.19
CA ARG A 140 -11.35 -10.15 7.46
C ARG A 140 -11.47 -8.94 8.37
N PHE A 141 -12.06 -7.84 7.90
CA PHE A 141 -12.03 -6.57 8.63
C PHE A 141 -13.38 -6.16 9.21
N ILE A 142 -14.48 -6.68 8.66
CA ILE A 142 -15.84 -6.28 9.08
C ILE A 142 -16.70 -7.54 9.24
N SER A 143 -16.63 -8.18 10.41
CA SER A 143 -17.64 -9.16 10.83
C SER A 143 -18.58 -8.43 11.78
N PHE A 144 -19.82 -8.21 11.34
CA PHE A 144 -20.91 -7.80 12.22
C PHE A 144 -21.30 -8.93 13.18
#